data_AF-A0A3D1GTQ0-F1
#
_entry.id   AF-A0A3D1GTQ0-F1
#
_cell.length_a   1.000
_cell.length_b   1.000
_cell.length_c   1.000
_cell.angle_alpha   90.00
_cell.angle_beta   90.00
_cell.angle_gamma   90.00
#
_symmetry.space_group_name_H-M   'P 1'
#
loop_
_entity.id
_entity.type
_entity.pdbx_description
1 polymer ?
#
loop_
_entity_poly.entity_id
_entity_poly.type
_entity_poly.pdbx_seq_one_letter_code
_entity_poly.pdbx_strand_id
1 'polypeptide(L)' 'MDIVSAVVVYILLWWWVLFMVLPFGAKAPEQIETGHASSAPERPRMMLKLVATTVISAGLFVVVYLVITSGIFSFRDLTG' A
#
# COMPACT_ATOMS: atom_id res chain seq x y z
N MET A 1 -14.96 10.76 11.22
CA MET A 1 -15.30 9.82 10.14
C MET A 1 -16.22 8.76 10.70
N ASP A 2 -17.19 8.28 9.91
CA ASP A 2 -17.94 7.07 10.24
C ASP A 2 -17.03 5.82 10.20
N ILE A 3 -17.35 4.79 10.98
CA ILE A 3 -16.56 3.55 11.05
C ILE A 3 -16.48 2.87 9.68
N VAL A 4 -17.58 2.84 8.92
CA VAL A 4 -17.59 2.23 7.59
C VAL A 4 -16.67 2.99 6.65
N SER A 5 -16.76 4.33 6.64
CA SER A 5 -15.88 5.18 5.83
C SER A 5 -14.40 5.02 6.20
N ALA A 6 -14.09 4.91 7.49
CA ALA A 6 -12.72 4.70 7.96
C ALA A 6 -12.15 3.37 7.47
N VAL A 7 -12.92 2.28 7.57
CA VAL A 7 -12.52 0.96 7.07
C VAL A 7 -12.31 0.97 5.56
N VAL A 8 -13.21 1.58 4.79
CA VAL A 8 -13.10 1.67 3.32
C VAL A 8 -11.82 2.43 2.93
N VAL A 9 -11.55 3.58 3.55
CA VAL A 9 -10.33 4.36 3.28
C VAL A 9 -9.07 3.56 3.63
N TYR A 10 -9.07 2.84 4.76
CA TYR A 10 -7.95 1.97 5.14
C TYR A 10 -7.70 0.87 4.10
N ILE A 11 -8.74 0.17 3.67
CA ILE A 11 -8.62 -0.91 2.66
C ILE A 11 -8.09 -0.35 1.35
N LEU A 12 -8.62 0.78 0.85
CA LEU A 12 -8.15 1.38 -0.40
C LEU A 12 -6.69 1.83 -0.33
N LEU A 13 -6.28 2.46 0.78
CA LEU A 13 -4.88 2.83 1.03
C LEU A 13 -3.98 1.60 1.11
N TRP A 14 -4.41 0.55 1.81
CA TRP A 14 -3.67 -0.69 1.93
C TRP A 14 -3.44 -1.35 0.56
N TRP A 15 -4.46 -1.40 -0.30
CA TRP A 15 -4.34 -1.91 -1.67
C TRP A 15 -3.41 -1.06 -2.54
N TRP A 16 -3.49 0.28 -2.45
CA TRP A 16 -2.58 1.19 -3.16
C TRP A 16 -1.11 0.97 -2.76
N VAL A 17 -0.85 0.90 -1.46
CA VAL A 17 0.50 0.65 -0.91
C VAL A 17 0.98 -0.74 -1.31
N LEU A 18 0.12 -1.75 -1.33
CA LEU A 18 0.47 -3.09 -1.79
C LEU A 18 0.99 -3.10 -3.23
N PHE A 19 0.28 -2.43 -4.14
CA PHE A 19 0.75 -2.29 -5.52
C PHE A 19 2.00 -1.45 -5.65
N MET A 20 2.15 -0.42 -4.82
CA MET A 20 3.36 0.43 -4.81
C MET A 20 4.60 -0.33 -4.34
N VAL A 21 4.47 -1.26 -3.38
CA VAL A 21 5.59 -2.06 -2.84
C VAL A 21 5.90 -3.29 -3.69
N LEU A 22 4.92 -3.82 -4.44
CA LEU A 22 5.11 -4.99 -5.30
C LEU A 22 6.33 -4.90 -6.25
N PRO A 23 6.56 -3.79 -6.99
CA PRO A 23 7.71 -3.65 -7.90
C PRO A 23 9.07 -3.55 -7.17
N PHE A 24 9.08 -3.23 -5.88
CA PHE A 24 10.32 -3.17 -5.12
C PHE A 24 10.86 -4.57 -4.85
N GLY A 25 12.09 -4.81 -5.31
CA GLY A 25 12.79 -6.09 -5.11
C GLY A 25 12.36 -7.21 -6.06
N ALA A 26 11.68 -6.90 -7.16
CA ALA A 26 11.58 -7.81 -8.30
C ALA A 26 12.90 -7.77 -9.10
N LYS A 27 13.93 -8.47 -8.59
CA LYS A 27 15.16 -8.70 -9.35
C LYS A 27 15.07 -10.06 -10.02
N ALA A 28 15.23 -10.08 -11.34
CA ALA A 28 15.40 -11.31 -12.10
C ALA A 28 16.76 -11.94 -11.74
N PRO A 29 16.85 -13.28 -11.64
CA PRO A 29 18.13 -13.96 -11.43
C PRO A 29 19.10 -13.68 -12.59
N GLU A 30 20.37 -13.44 -12.28
CA GLU A 30 21.43 -13.13 -13.26
C GLU A 30 21.96 -14.40 -13.97
N GLN A 31 21.74 -15.58 -13.39
CA GLN A 31 22.01 -16.87 -14.02
C GLN A 31 20.71 -17.63 -14.26
N ILE A 32 20.37 -17.81 -15.53
CA ILE A 32 19.21 -18.60 -15.97
C ILE A 32 19.67 -20.06 -16.03
N GLU A 33 19.41 -20.85 -14.99
CA GLU A 33 19.57 -22.31 -15.09
C GLU A 33 18.47 -22.89 -16.00
N THR A 34 18.86 -23.81 -16.89
CA THR A 34 17.97 -24.43 -17.87
C THR A 34 16.84 -25.17 -17.18
N GLY A 35 15.61 -24.66 -17.31
CA GLY A 35 14.39 -25.25 -16.71
C GLY A 35 13.66 -24.32 -15.74
N HIS A 36 14.23 -23.16 -15.41
CA HIS A 36 13.55 -22.12 -14.63
C HIS A 36 12.93 -21.05 -15.54
N ALA A 37 11.70 -20.62 -15.19
CA ALA A 37 11.07 -19.47 -15.84
C ALA A 37 11.90 -18.22 -15.52
N SER A 38 12.41 -17.53 -16.55
CA SER A 38 13.31 -16.37 -16.42
C SER A 38 12.74 -15.21 -15.60
N SER A 39 11.44 -15.20 -15.36
CA SER A 39 10.70 -14.15 -14.65
C SER A 39 10.48 -14.42 -13.16
N ALA A 40 10.84 -15.59 -12.64
CA ALA A 40 10.61 -15.93 -11.22
C ALA A 40 11.73 -15.34 -10.34
N PRO A 41 11.41 -14.48 -9.35
CA PRO A 41 12.40 -13.95 -8.42
C PRO A 41 13.06 -15.09 -7.63
N GLU A 42 14.39 -15.11 -7.59
CA GLU A 42 15.21 -16.15 -6.95
C GLU A 42 14.87 -16.36 -5.45
N ARG A 43 14.37 -15.31 -4.78
CA ARG A 43 13.87 -15.36 -3.41
C ARG A 43 12.60 -14.53 -3.28
N PRO A 44 11.40 -15.13 -3.37
CA PRO A 44 10.15 -14.44 -3.13
C PRO A 44 10.04 -14.13 -1.63
N ARG A 45 10.65 -13.02 -1.19
CA ARG A 45 10.50 -12.45 0.18
C ARG A 45 9.11 -11.83 0.35
N MET A 46 8.07 -12.57 -0.01
CA MET A 46 6.67 -12.12 -0.05
C MET A 46 6.18 -11.70 1.34
N MET A 47 6.56 -12.43 2.39
CA MET A 47 6.23 -12.09 3.78
C MET A 47 6.82 -10.76 4.22
N LEU A 48 8.06 -10.46 3.83
CA LEU A 48 8.70 -9.17 4.15
C LEU A 48 7.96 -8.01 3.45
N LYS A 49 7.54 -8.23 2.20
CA LYS A 49 6.76 -7.24 1.44
C LYS A 49 5.40 -6.98 2.08
N LEU A 50 4.73 -8.03 2.57
CA LEU A 50 3.41 -7.93 3.21
C LEU A 50 3.46 -7.20 4.56
N VAL A 51 4.53 -7.42 5.33
CA VAL A 51 4.76 -6.68 6.58
C VAL A 51 5.10 -5.22 6.28
N ALA A 52 5.97 -4.97 5.28
CA ALA A 52 6.30 -3.60 4.87
C ALA A 52 5.07 -2.83 4.37
N THR A 53 4.21 -3.43 3.56
CA THR A 53 2.97 -2.79 3.09
C THR A 53 2.02 -2.47 4.24
N THR A 54 1.91 -3.36 5.22
CA THR A 54 1.06 -3.14 6.40
C THR A 54 1.57 -1.99 7.27
N VAL A 55 2.89 -1.90 7.50
CA VAL A 55 3.49 -0.79 8.28
C VAL A 55 3.34 0.55 7.55
N ILE A 56 3.64 0.58 6.26
CA ILE A 56 3.54 1.81 5.45
C ILE A 56 2.08 2.28 5.35
N SER A 57 1.14 1.38 5.08
CA SER A 57 -0.29 1.71 5.01
C SER A 57 -0.85 2.16 6.35
N ALA A 58 -0.45 1.55 7.47
CA ALA A 58 -0.83 2.00 8.80
C ALA A 58 -0.36 3.44 9.06
N GLY A 59 0.89 3.76 8.71
CA GLY A 59 1.42 5.12 8.81
C GLY A 59 0.65 6.13 7.97
N LEU A 60 0.39 5.82 6.69
CA LEU A 60 -0.41 6.68 5.82
C LEU A 60 -1.83 6.87 6.33
N PHE A 61 -2.47 5.81 6.83
CA PHE A 61 -3.82 5.89 7.35
C PHE A 61 -3.90 6.82 8.56
N VAL A 62 -2.94 6.79 9.47
CA VAL A 62 -2.88 7.72 10.61
C VAL A 62 -2.80 9.17 10.11
N VAL A 63 -1.93 9.45 9.14
CA VAL A 63 -1.81 10.80 8.55
C VAL A 63 -3.13 11.24 7.92
N VAL A 64 -3.74 10.40 7.10
CA VAL A 64 -5.02 10.69 6.43
C VAL A 64 -6.15 10.89 7.44
N TYR A 65 -6.22 10.06 8.48
CA TYR A 65 -7.20 10.19 9.54
C TYR A 65 -7.07 11.52 10.29
N LEU A 66 -5.83 11.94 10.61
CA LEU A 66 -5.56 13.23 11.24
C LEU A 66 -5.95 14.41 10.34
N VAL A 67 -5.67 14.33 9.03
CA VAL A 67 -6.04 15.36 8.05
C VAL A 67 -7.55 15.47 7.86
N ILE A 68 -8.27 14.35 7.88
CA ILE A 68 -9.74 14.37 7.76
C ILE A 68 -10.37 14.89 9.06
N THR A 69 -9.81 14.52 10.21
CA THR A 69 -10.35 14.91 11.52
C THR A 69 -10.02 16.35 11.90
N SER A 70 -8.94 16.92 11.35
CA SER A 70 -8.58 18.33 11.58
C SER A 70 -9.57 19.33 10.98
N GLY A 71 -10.54 18.89 10.17
CA GLY A 71 -11.64 19.72 9.68
C GLY A 71 -11.21 20.81 8.69
N ILE A 72 -9.96 20.76 8.19
CA ILE A 72 -9.39 21.79 7.31
C ILE A 72 -10.06 21.77 5.92
N PHE A 73 -10.62 20.64 5.51
CA PHE A 73 -11.36 20.48 4.25
C PHE A 73 -12.86 20.32 4.52
N SER A 74 -13.55 21.44 4.77
CA SER A 74 -15.01 21.50 4.76
C SER A 74 -15.50 21.58 3.31
N PHE A 75 -15.87 20.44 2.72
CA PHE A 75 -16.59 20.42 1.43
C PHE A 75 -17.96 21.13 1.49
N ARG A 76 -18.38 21.55 2.69
CA ARG A 76 -19.61 22.31 2.94
C ARG A 76 -19.47 23.79 2.54
N ASP A 77 -18.24 24.29 2.39
CA ASP A 77 -17.98 25.70 2.02
C ASP A 77 -17.95 25.92 0.49
N LEU A 78 -17.90 24.85 -0.32
CA LEU A 78 -17.82 24.93 -1.78
C LEU A 78 -19.18 25.07 -2.48
N THR A 79 -20.29 24.94 -1.75
CA THR A 79 -21.67 25.01 -2.25
C THR A 79 -22.47 26.18 -1.67
N GLY A 80 -21.80 27.22 -1.16
CA GLY A 80 -22.41 28.47 -0.71
C GLY A 80 -22.44 29.54 -1.79
#